data_AF-A0A2P9HDS2-F1
#
_entry.id   AF-A0A2P9HDS2-F1
#
_cell.length_a   1.000
_cell.length_b   1.000
_cell.length_c   1.000
_cell.angle_alpha   90.00
_cell.angle_beta   90.00
_cell.angle_gamma   90.00
#
_symmetry.space_group_name_H-M   'P 1'
#
loop_
_entity.id
_entity.type
_entity.pdbx_description
1 polymer ?
#
loop_
_entity_poly.entity_id
_entity_poly.type
_entity_poly.pdbx_seq_one_letter_code
_entity_poly.pdbx_strand_id
1 'polypeptide(L)'
;MTPPPFGIDVHAENGSHRREYSYGPRIQLCENTDPTLFLKKITAGTPYYDPAIKIENISSAKPAIKWRSQFRIRHEALANMKHKSEVVNLVL
;
A
#
# COMPACT_ATOMS: atom_id res chain seq x y z
N MET A 1 -24.79 2.14 -12.91
CA MET A 1 -23.56 1.32 -12.83
C MET A 1 -23.11 1.34 -11.38
N THR A 2 -23.25 0.22 -10.66
CA THR A 2 -22.88 0.12 -9.24
C THR A 2 -21.35 -0.02 -9.11
N PRO A 3 -20.67 0.78 -8.27
CA PRO A 3 -19.23 0.65 -8.08
C PRO A 3 -18.90 -0.71 -7.42
N PRO A 4 -17.69 -1.25 -7.69
CA PRO A 4 -17.28 -2.53 -7.12
C PRO A 4 -17.17 -2.44 -5.58
N PRO A 5 -17.51 -3.51 -4.85
CA PRO A 5 -17.60 -3.49 -3.39
C PRO A 5 -16.25 -3.27 -2.67
N PHE A 6 -15.14 -3.31 -3.40
CA PHE A 6 -13.78 -3.15 -2.87
C PHE A 6 -12.91 -2.36 -3.85
N GLY A 7 -13.07 -1.05 -3.87
CA GLY A 7 -12.22 -0.13 -4.63
C GLY A 7 -12.25 1.25 -4.02
N ILE A 8 -11.10 1.94 -4.02
CA ILE A 8 -11.06 3.38 -3.78
C ILE A 8 -11.62 4.03 -5.05
N ASP A 9 -12.80 4.65 -4.96
CA ASP A 9 -13.38 5.37 -6.09
C ASP A 9 -12.56 6.65 -6.35
N VAL A 10 -11.73 6.63 -7.38
CA VAL A 10 -11.00 7.81 -7.87
C VAL A 10 -11.83 8.43 -8.99
N HIS A 11 -12.70 9.37 -8.64
CA HIS A 11 -13.33 10.24 -9.63
C HIS A 11 -12.37 11.40 -9.95
N ALA A 12 -11.89 11.43 -11.19
CA ALA A 12 -11.14 12.56 -11.72
C ALA A 12 -11.91 13.12 -12.92
N GLU A 13 -12.78 14.10 -12.68
CA GLU A 13 -13.26 14.98 -13.75
C GLU A 13 -12.34 16.19 -13.88
N ASN A 14 -12.25 16.73 -15.09
CA ASN A 14 -11.22 17.64 -15.56
C ASN A 14 -11.16 18.96 -14.76
N GLY A 15 -9.96 19.33 -14.31
CA GLY A 15 -9.58 20.69 -13.93
C GLY A 15 -9.91 21.11 -12.49
N SER A 16 -8.90 21.06 -11.61
CA SER A 16 -8.97 21.54 -10.21
C SER A 16 -9.84 20.73 -9.23
N HIS A 17 -9.88 19.40 -9.35
CA HIS A 17 -10.52 18.55 -8.35
C HIS A 17 -9.50 18.03 -7.33
N ARG A 18 -9.62 18.51 -6.08
CA ARG A 18 -8.89 17.95 -4.94
C ARG A 18 -9.28 16.47 -4.83
N ARG A 19 -8.29 15.58 -4.74
CA ARG A 19 -8.57 14.16 -4.56
C ARG A 19 -9.24 13.97 -3.20
N GLU A 20 -10.43 13.40 -3.22
CA GLU A 20 -11.18 13.03 -2.03
C GLU A 20 -11.14 11.51 -1.87
N TYR A 21 -11.06 11.07 -0.63
CA TYR A 21 -10.94 9.66 -0.27
C TYR A 21 -11.88 9.38 0.90
N SER A 22 -12.61 8.27 0.82
CA SER A 22 -13.36 7.70 1.94
C SER A 22 -12.78 6.34 2.30
N TYR A 23 -12.84 5.99 3.58
CA TYR A 23 -12.38 4.69 4.07
C TYR A 23 -13.61 3.87 4.47
N GLY A 24 -13.62 2.60 4.07
CA GLY A 24 -14.64 1.66 4.53
C GLY A 24 -14.43 1.28 6.00
N PRO A 25 -15.49 0.81 6.69
CA PRO A 25 -15.42 0.45 8.11
C PRO A 25 -14.64 -0.84 8.38
N ARG A 26 -14.35 -1.64 7.35
CA ARG A 26 -13.68 -2.94 7.44
C ARG A 26 -12.16 -2.76 7.38
N ILE A 27 -11.48 -3.08 8.47
CA ILE A 27 -10.04 -2.91 8.65
C ILE A 27 -9.40 -4.28 8.90
N GLN A 28 -8.34 -4.61 8.18
CA GLN A 28 -7.50 -5.75 8.54
C GLN A 28 -6.41 -5.26 9.50
N LEU A 29 -6.60 -5.53 10.79
CA LEU A 29 -5.58 -5.26 11.81
C LEU A 29 -4.60 -6.42 11.82
N CYS A 30 -3.32 -6.10 11.72
CA CYS A 30 -2.28 -7.10 11.75
C CYS A 30 -1.22 -6.64 12.76
N GLU A 31 -0.87 -7.48 13.73
CA GLU A 31 0.01 -7.14 14.86
C GLU A 31 1.16 -8.13 14.99
N ASN A 32 2.17 -7.77 15.80
CA ASN A 32 3.30 -8.65 16.14
C ASN A 32 4.10 -9.10 14.91
N THR A 33 4.55 -8.17 14.07
CA THR A 33 5.65 -8.45 13.12
C THR A 33 6.97 -8.06 13.79
N ASP A 34 7.94 -8.97 13.75
CA ASP A 34 9.30 -8.72 14.22
C ASP A 34 10.33 -8.89 13.08
N PRO A 35 11.55 -8.35 13.20
CA PRO A 35 12.58 -8.45 12.16
C PRO A 35 12.95 -9.89 11.78
N THR A 36 12.90 -10.84 12.71
CA THR A 36 13.25 -12.24 12.43
C THR A 36 12.17 -12.90 11.59
N LEU A 37 10.90 -12.71 11.93
CA LEU A 37 9.77 -13.14 11.11
C LEU A 37 9.83 -12.51 9.73
N PHE A 38 10.13 -11.21 9.66
CA PHE A 38 10.25 -10.49 8.40
C PHE A 38 11.35 -11.08 7.49
N LEU A 39 12.55 -11.32 8.03
CA LEU A 39 13.65 -11.94 7.28
C LEU A 39 13.30 -13.37 6.81
N LYS A 40 12.68 -14.18 7.66
CA LYS A 40 12.19 -15.52 7.27
C LYS A 40 11.19 -15.44 6.11
N LYS A 41 10.35 -14.40 6.08
CA LYS A 41 9.36 -14.22 5.01
C LYS A 41 10.01 -13.69 3.74
N ILE A 42 11.02 -12.82 3.85
CA ILE A 42 11.85 -12.40 2.71
C ILE A 42 12.51 -13.62 2.05
N THR A 43 13.16 -14.48 2.83
CA THR A 43 13.83 -15.67 2.27
C THR A 43 12.84 -16.65 1.64
N ALA A 44 11.59 -16.65 2.11
CA ALA A 44 10.48 -17.39 1.51
C ALA A 44 9.82 -16.69 0.30
N GLY A 45 10.31 -15.50 -0.12
CA GLY A 45 9.79 -14.77 -1.28
C GLY A 45 8.40 -14.16 -1.10
N THR A 46 7.95 -13.95 0.14
CA THR A 46 6.60 -13.43 0.41
C THR A 46 6.53 -11.90 0.21
N PRO A 47 7.28 -11.06 0.94
CA PRO A 47 7.52 -9.69 0.52
C PRO A 47 8.60 -9.65 -0.57
N TYR A 48 8.48 -8.68 -1.47
CA TYR A 48 9.45 -8.41 -2.52
C TYR A 48 10.03 -7.01 -2.36
N TYR A 49 11.29 -6.85 -2.74
CA TYR A 49 11.97 -5.57 -2.73
C TYR A 49 11.66 -4.80 -4.02
N ASP A 50 11.25 -3.54 -3.90
CA ASP A 50 10.99 -2.62 -5.01
C ASP A 50 12.04 -1.50 -5.06
N PRO A 51 13.17 -1.71 -5.76
CA PRO A 51 14.22 -0.70 -5.96
C PRO A 51 13.88 0.28 -7.09
N ALA A 52 12.67 0.85 -7.08
CA ALA A 52 12.28 1.79 -8.11
C ALA A 52 13.05 3.12 -8.00
N ILE A 53 13.56 3.60 -9.13
CA ILE A 53 14.11 4.94 -9.27
C ILE A 53 13.08 5.78 -10.03
N LYS A 54 12.70 6.92 -9.46
CA LYS A 54 11.83 7.89 -10.13
C LYS A 54 12.58 9.21 -10.32
N ILE A 55 12.53 9.75 -11.53
CA ILE A 55 12.99 11.11 -11.80
C ILE A 55 11.77 12.03 -11.79
N GLU A 56 11.83 13.09 -11.00
CA GLU A 56 10.81 14.14 -10.92
C GLU A 56 11.34 15.41 -11.59
N ASN A 57 10.43 16.20 -12.18
CA ASN A 57 10.75 17.48 -12.82
C ASN A 57 11.81 17.37 -13.92
N ILE A 58 11.73 16.33 -14.77
CA ILE A 58 12.75 16.06 -15.81
C ILE A 58 12.97 17.23 -16.77
N SER A 59 11.92 18.00 -17.04
CA SER A 59 11.96 19.18 -17.92
C SER A 59 12.42 20.47 -17.21
N SER A 60 12.74 20.42 -15.92
CA SER A 60 13.21 21.59 -15.17
C SER A 60 14.74 21.71 -15.22
N ALA A 61 15.27 22.89 -14.89
CA ALA A 61 16.72 23.10 -14.75
C ALA A 61 17.37 22.27 -13.62
N LYS A 62 16.56 21.64 -12.74
CA LYS A 62 17.03 20.84 -11.59
C LYS A 62 16.16 19.59 -11.43
N PRO A 63 16.32 18.58 -12.29
CA PRO A 63 15.63 17.30 -12.11
C PRO A 63 16.06 16.64 -10.80
N ALA A 64 15.10 16.03 -10.10
CA ALA A 64 15.35 15.39 -8.82
C ALA A 64 15.20 13.87 -8.94
N ILE A 65 16.17 13.13 -8.41
CA ILE A 65 16.10 11.68 -8.34
C ILE A 65 15.49 11.30 -6.99
N LYS A 66 14.40 10.54 -7.02
CA LYS A 66 13.84 9.86 -5.86
C LYS A 66 14.13 8.38 -5.93
N TRP A 67 14.98 7.94 -5.02
CA TRP A 67 15.24 6.54 -4.75
C TRP A 67 14.11 5.96 -3.89
N ARG A 68 13.58 4.80 -4.26
CA ARG A 68 12.71 4.01 -3.40
C ARG A 68 13.44 2.76 -2.96
N SER A 69 13.36 2.48 -1.67
CA SER A 69 13.83 1.26 -1.04
C SER A 69 12.67 0.72 -0.19
N GLN A 70 11.63 0.23 -0.87
CA GLN A 70 10.42 -0.28 -0.22
C GLN A 70 10.37 -1.80 -0.31
N PHE A 71 9.89 -2.42 0.76
CA PHE A 71 9.40 -3.78 0.72
C PHE A 71 7.89 -3.76 0.50
N ARG A 72 7.44 -4.52 -0.48
CA ARG A 72 6.04 -4.64 -0.86
C ARG A 72 5.56 -6.05 -0.64
N ILE A 73 4.26 -6.20 -0.47
CA ILE A 73 3.60 -7.49 -0.34
C ILE A 73 2.23 -7.43 -1.01
N ARG A 74 1.78 -8.56 -1.58
CA ARG A 74 0.40 -8.70 -2.03
C ARG A 74 -0.53 -8.70 -0.82
N HIS A 75 -1.65 -7.96 -0.89
CA HIS A 75 -2.60 -7.87 0.23
C HIS A 75 -3.09 -9.26 0.71
N GLU A 76 -3.33 -10.18 -0.22
CA GLU A 76 -3.71 -11.58 0.06
C GLU A 76 -2.69 -12.32 0.95
N ALA A 77 -1.41 -11.96 0.88
CA ALA A 77 -0.35 -12.57 1.67
C ALA A 77 -0.10 -11.85 3.01
N LEU A 78 -0.81 -10.75 3.29
CA LEU A 78 -0.57 -9.92 4.47
C LEU A 78 -0.85 -10.67 5.78
N ALA A 79 -1.88 -11.52 5.80
CA ALA A 79 -2.17 -12.37 6.95
C ALA A 79 -1.01 -13.33 7.29
N ASN A 80 -0.20 -13.70 6.28
CA ASN A 80 0.92 -14.62 6.44
C ASN A 80 2.20 -13.95 6.97
N MET A 81 2.20 -12.62 7.16
CA MET A 81 3.38 -11.85 7.61
C MET A 81 3.44 -11.62 9.12
N LYS A 82 2.42 -12.06 9.86
CA LYS A 82 2.17 -11.61 11.23
C LYS A 82 1.81 -12.78 12.12
N HIS A 83 2.08 -12.66 13.42
CA HIS A 83 1.63 -13.66 14.40
C HIS A 83 0.13 -13.54 14.69
N LYS A 84 -0.47 -12.35 14.50
CA LYS A 84 -1.90 -12.11 14.69
C LYS A 84 -2.45 -11.23 13.55
N SER A 85 -3.56 -11.66 12.95
CA SER A 85 -4.34 -10.88 11.99
C SER A 85 -5.82 -11.03 12.31
N GLU A 86 -6.54 -9.91 12.34
CA GLU A 86 -7.99 -9.88 12.55
C GLU A 86 -8.65 -8.86 11.63
N VAL A 87 -9.90 -9.10 11.29
CA VAL A 87 -10.72 -8.14 10.55
C VAL A 87 -11.66 -7.47 11.55
N VAL A 88 -11.49 -6.16 11.71
CA VAL A 88 -12.30 -5.32 12.59
C VAL A 88 -13.28 -4.54 11.72
N ASN A 89 -14.55 -4.52 12.11
CA ASN A 89 -15.52 -3.59 11.54
C ASN A 89 -15.76 -2.47 12.55
N LEU A 90 -15.44 -1.24 12.17
CA LEU A 90 -15.77 -0.07 12.98
C LEU A 90 -17.26 0.19 12.90
N VAL A 91 -17.91 0.31 14.06
CA VAL A 91 -19.24 0.89 14.17
C VAL A 91 -19.04 2.39 14.31
N LEU A 92 -19.46 3.15 13.31
CA LEU A 92 -19.40 4.61 13.29
C LEU A 92 -20.72 5.20 13.80
#